data_AF-A0A562WLM2-F1
#
_entry.id   AF-A0A562WLM2-F1
#
_cell.length_a   1.000
_cell.length_b   1.000
_cell.length_c   1.000
_cell.angle_alpha   90.00
_cell.angle_beta   90.00
_cell.angle_gamma   90.00
#
_symmetry.space_group_name_H-M   'P 1'
#
loop_
_entity.id
_entity.type
_entity.pdbx_description
1 polymer ?
#
loop_
_entity_poly.entity_id
_entity_poly.type
_entity_poly.pdbx_seq_one_letter_code
_entity_poly.pdbx_strand_id
1 'polypeptide(L)'
;MRVPSVIGRRAVAVTVASALVVAVVAGVWAYRRHRAGTVDDAAAVWCLAADRRPALVQAARSLGVVRPESTVERLGWPGGGGGAERWRGERPADFARTCRALIGAEQRVPSGGGSSPWSGFTPALLLAVVSAALAAWFSRRSAVAGARRVEAEELRAAARAYRVAVERLLRELEQRRPGVAPDEGEVQDRRLELATRLRAVAAAHRRWPLPRALGETLDREPLGAGLAARWTARPPQERSGWAAETRGALGRLEAEVAQVAEVMQEPGLFRTRTSAGRR
;
A
#
# COMPACT_ATOMS: atom_id res chain seq x y z
N MET A 1 -22.54 27.13 -1.42
CA MET A 1 -22.67 25.65 -1.49
C MET A 1 -21.36 25.02 -1.03
N ARG A 2 -21.34 24.30 0.10
CA ARG A 2 -20.12 23.69 0.67
C ARG A 2 -19.87 22.34 0.00
N VAL A 3 -18.76 22.20 -0.71
CA VAL A 3 -18.34 20.93 -1.33
C VAL A 3 -17.74 20.03 -0.23
N PRO A 4 -18.27 18.83 0.02
CA PRO A 4 -17.75 17.93 1.03
C PRO A 4 -16.34 17.45 0.69
N SER A 5 -15.44 17.51 1.67
CA SER A 5 -14.01 17.26 1.49
C SER A 5 -13.72 15.78 1.17
N VAL A 6 -13.08 15.54 0.02
CA VAL A 6 -12.65 14.20 -0.44
C VAL A 6 -11.47 13.65 0.40
N ILE A 7 -10.97 14.45 1.34
CA ILE A 7 -9.90 14.09 2.28
C ILE A 7 -10.43 13.14 3.37
N GLY A 8 -11.69 13.32 3.80
CA GLY A 8 -12.31 12.45 4.79
C GLY A 8 -12.43 10.99 4.32
N ARG A 9 -12.77 10.75 3.04
CA ARG A 9 -13.08 9.40 2.55
C ARG A 9 -11.89 8.43 2.54
N ARG A 10 -10.66 8.90 2.30
CA ARG A 10 -9.48 8.01 2.28
C ARG A 10 -8.92 7.75 3.67
N ALA A 11 -8.93 8.75 4.55
CA ALA A 11 -8.59 8.55 5.95
C ALA A 11 -9.59 7.58 6.61
N VAL A 12 -10.89 7.75 6.32
CA VAL A 12 -11.95 6.84 6.76
C VAL A 12 -11.76 5.43 6.20
N ALA A 13 -11.36 5.26 4.93
CA ALA A 13 -11.13 3.93 4.37
C ALA A 13 -9.95 3.19 5.04
N VAL A 14 -8.85 3.91 5.33
CA VAL A 14 -7.70 3.31 6.02
C VAL A 14 -8.03 2.98 7.47
N THR A 15 -8.72 3.87 8.20
CA THR A 15 -9.13 3.58 9.58
C THR A 15 -10.14 2.45 9.66
N VAL A 16 -11.09 2.35 8.73
CA VAL A 16 -12.04 1.23 8.65
C VAL A 16 -11.33 -0.09 8.35
N ALA A 17 -10.38 -0.11 7.42
CA ALA A 17 -9.62 -1.32 7.10
C ALA A 17 -8.78 -1.80 8.29
N SER A 18 -8.07 -0.89 8.96
CA SER A 18 -7.29 -1.22 10.18
C SER A 18 -8.18 -1.69 11.32
N ALA A 19 -9.34 -1.04 11.53
CA ALA A 19 -10.31 -1.43 12.55
C ALA A 19 -10.90 -2.83 12.27
N LEU A 20 -11.17 -3.16 11.01
CA LEU A 20 -11.62 -4.50 10.61
C LEU A 20 -10.56 -5.57 10.92
N VAL A 21 -9.29 -5.31 10.60
CA VAL A 21 -8.21 -6.25 10.92
C VAL A 21 -8.07 -6.45 12.42
N VAL A 22 -8.08 -5.36 13.21
CA VAL A 22 -8.02 -5.45 14.68
C VAL A 22 -9.23 -6.17 15.24
N ALA A 23 -10.44 -5.92 14.73
CA ALA A 23 -11.66 -6.61 15.16
C ALA A 23 -11.63 -8.11 14.84
N VAL A 24 -11.09 -8.50 13.69
CA VAL A 24 -10.92 -9.92 13.32
C VAL A 24 -9.89 -10.59 14.25
N VAL A 25 -8.75 -9.96 14.48
CA VAL A 25 -7.70 -10.50 15.38
C VAL A 25 -8.23 -10.61 16.82
N ALA A 26 -8.89 -9.57 17.31
CA ALA A 26 -9.49 -9.55 18.64
C ALA A 26 -10.63 -10.57 18.77
N GLY A 27 -11.46 -10.71 17.75
CA GLY A 27 -12.54 -11.71 17.70
C GLY A 27 -12.01 -13.13 17.73
N VAL A 28 -10.96 -13.44 16.95
CA VAL A 28 -10.30 -14.75 16.98
C VAL A 28 -9.67 -15.03 18.35
N TRP A 29 -9.07 -14.02 18.99
CA TRP A 29 -8.45 -14.18 20.30
C TRP A 29 -9.50 -14.36 21.42
N ALA A 30 -10.57 -13.56 21.41
CA ALA A 30 -11.69 -13.67 22.34
C ALA A 30 -12.42 -15.02 22.21
N TYR A 31 -12.66 -15.47 20.97
CA TYR A 31 -13.26 -16.76 20.68
C TYR A 31 -12.42 -17.93 21.23
N ARG A 32 -11.10 -17.89 21.04
CA ARG A 32 -10.17 -18.88 21.61
C ARG A 32 -10.18 -18.86 23.14
N ARG A 33 -10.25 -17.67 23.74
CA ARG A 33 -10.27 -17.51 25.21
C ARG A 33 -11.56 -18.04 25.82
N HIS A 34 -12.71 -17.82 25.18
CA HIS A 34 -13.99 -18.37 25.63
C HIS A 34 -14.04 -19.89 25.54
N ARG A 35 -13.50 -20.49 24.48
CA ARG A 35 -13.41 -21.95 24.35
C ARG A 35 -12.43 -22.63 25.31
N ALA A 36 -11.53 -21.89 25.94
CA ALA A 36 -10.53 -22.48 26.84
C ALA A 36 -11.11 -22.87 28.22
N GLY A 37 -12.31 -22.36 28.59
CA GLY A 37 -12.86 -22.48 29.94
C GLY A 37 -14.07 -23.39 30.10
N THR A 38 -14.82 -23.69 29.05
CA THR A 38 -16.02 -24.53 29.13
C THR A 38 -15.83 -25.79 28.29
N VAL A 39 -15.96 -26.95 28.93
CA VAL A 39 -16.20 -28.19 28.19
C VAL A 39 -17.62 -28.09 27.65
N ASP A 40 -17.79 -28.28 26.35
CA ASP A 40 -19.11 -28.45 25.75
C ASP A 40 -19.85 -29.57 26.51
N ASP A 41 -21.14 -29.41 26.83
CA ASP A 41 -21.89 -30.42 27.59
C ASP A 41 -21.79 -31.80 26.93
N ALA A 42 -21.71 -31.84 25.60
CA ALA A 42 -21.45 -33.05 24.83
C ALA A 42 -20.10 -33.71 25.16
N ALA A 43 -19.01 -32.93 25.25
CA ALA A 43 -17.69 -33.45 25.59
C ALA A 43 -17.64 -33.93 27.06
N ALA A 44 -18.37 -33.27 27.96
CA ALA A 44 -18.42 -33.68 29.34
C ALA A 44 -19.24 -34.97 29.55
N VAL A 45 -20.34 -35.14 28.81
CA VAL A 45 -21.08 -36.42 28.74
C VAL A 45 -20.20 -37.53 28.15
N TRP A 46 -19.50 -37.24 27.05
CA TRP A 46 -18.60 -38.20 26.40
C TRP A 46 -17.48 -38.67 27.34
N CYS A 47 -16.84 -37.76 28.08
CA CYS A 47 -15.79 -38.10 29.04
C CYS A 47 -16.30 -38.89 30.27
N LEU A 48 -17.59 -38.74 30.63
CA LEU A 48 -18.20 -39.46 31.77
C LEU A 48 -18.82 -40.81 31.39
N ALA A 49 -18.86 -41.15 30.10
CA ALA A 49 -19.37 -42.42 29.61
C ALA A 49 -18.60 -43.60 30.23
N ALA A 50 -19.32 -44.67 30.61
CA ALA A 50 -18.79 -45.76 31.43
C ALA A 50 -17.55 -46.44 30.80
N ASP A 51 -17.53 -46.58 29.47
CA ASP A 51 -16.43 -47.14 28.69
C ASP A 51 -15.18 -46.23 28.67
N ARG A 52 -15.34 -44.92 28.91
CA ARG A 52 -14.26 -43.92 28.86
C ARG A 52 -13.70 -43.52 30.21
N ARG A 53 -14.38 -43.85 31.31
CA ARG A 53 -13.92 -43.52 32.68
C ARG A 53 -12.50 -44.02 32.97
N PRO A 54 -12.09 -45.25 32.59
CA PRO A 54 -10.71 -45.69 32.83
C PRO A 54 -9.67 -44.81 32.14
N ALA A 55 -9.94 -44.40 30.89
CA ALA A 55 -9.05 -43.53 30.12
C ALA A 55 -9.01 -42.10 30.69
N LEU A 56 -10.15 -41.59 31.19
CA LEU A 56 -10.23 -40.31 31.88
C LEU A 56 -9.39 -40.31 33.16
N VAL A 57 -9.48 -41.36 33.99
CA VAL A 57 -8.67 -41.50 35.22
C VAL A 57 -7.19 -41.57 34.87
N GLN A 58 -6.82 -42.33 33.82
CA GLN A 58 -5.44 -42.42 33.37
C GLN A 58 -4.89 -41.06 32.90
N ALA A 59 -5.68 -40.32 32.11
CA ALA A 59 -5.33 -38.97 31.69
C ALA A 59 -5.17 -38.04 32.89
N ALA A 60 -6.08 -38.10 33.87
CA ALA A 60 -6.02 -37.30 35.09
C ALA A 60 -4.75 -37.57 35.90
N ARG A 61 -4.36 -38.84 36.04
CA ARG A 61 -3.10 -39.26 36.70
C ARG A 61 -1.89 -38.74 35.94
N SER A 62 -1.87 -38.87 34.62
CA SER A 62 -0.76 -38.40 33.79
C SER A 62 -0.56 -36.89 33.84
N LEU A 63 -1.65 -36.13 34.03
CA LEU A 63 -1.62 -34.68 34.20
C LEU A 63 -1.32 -34.24 35.65
N GLY A 64 -1.24 -35.17 36.59
CA GLY A 64 -1.01 -34.89 38.01
C GLY A 64 -2.15 -34.15 38.70
N VAL A 65 -3.37 -34.19 38.15
CA VAL A 65 -4.53 -33.50 38.73
C VAL A 65 -5.29 -34.36 39.76
N VAL A 66 -5.02 -35.67 39.76
CA VAL A 66 -5.49 -36.62 40.78
C VAL A 66 -4.31 -37.44 41.29
N ARG A 67 -4.45 -38.04 42.48
CA ARG A 67 -3.40 -38.82 43.13
C ARG A 67 -3.14 -40.15 42.39
N PRO A 68 -1.92 -40.69 42.41
CA PRO A 68 -1.56 -41.92 41.69
C PRO A 68 -2.43 -43.14 42.03
N GLU A 69 -2.86 -43.25 43.28
CA GLU A 69 -3.70 -44.33 43.82
C GLU A 69 -5.18 -44.24 43.42
N SER A 70 -5.57 -43.23 42.64
CA SER A 70 -6.95 -43.05 42.19
C SER A 70 -7.42 -44.21 41.29
N THR A 71 -8.62 -44.72 41.56
CA THR A 71 -9.29 -45.75 40.75
C THR A 71 -10.46 -45.16 39.96
N VAL A 72 -11.13 -45.98 39.15
CA VAL A 72 -12.28 -45.55 38.34
C VAL A 72 -13.48 -45.15 39.22
N GLU A 73 -13.65 -45.80 40.36
CA GLU A 73 -14.74 -45.59 41.31
C GLU A 73 -14.43 -44.46 42.30
N ARG A 74 -13.16 -44.22 42.60
CA ARG A 74 -12.72 -43.26 43.61
C ARG A 74 -11.46 -42.53 43.18
N LEU A 75 -11.64 -41.27 42.82
CA LEU A 75 -10.58 -40.31 42.52
C LEU A 75 -10.19 -39.56 43.80
N GLY A 76 -8.90 -39.38 44.03
CA GLY A 76 -8.37 -38.51 45.09
C GLY A 76 -7.71 -37.28 44.49
N TRP A 77 -7.95 -36.09 45.01
CA TRP A 77 -7.31 -34.83 44.58
C TRP A 77 -6.93 -33.98 45.80
N PRO A 78 -6.12 -32.91 45.65
CA PRO A 78 -5.79 -32.04 46.77
C PRO A 78 -7.05 -31.46 47.42
N GLY A 79 -7.25 -31.76 48.70
CA GLY A 79 -8.39 -31.26 49.49
C GLY A 79 -9.68 -32.07 49.39
N GLY A 80 -9.72 -33.21 48.69
CA GLY A 80 -10.94 -34.01 48.60
C GLY A 80 -10.80 -35.33 47.84
N GLY A 81 -11.93 -36.04 47.70
CA GLY A 81 -12.03 -37.25 46.92
C GLY A 81 -13.47 -37.68 46.67
N GLY A 82 -13.69 -38.47 45.62
CA GLY A 82 -15.02 -38.91 45.20
C GLY A 82 -15.02 -39.51 43.79
N GLY A 83 -16.22 -39.70 43.22
CA GLY A 83 -16.37 -40.13 41.82
C GLY A 83 -16.09 -39.01 40.81
N ALA A 84 -16.07 -39.35 39.53
CA ALA A 84 -15.79 -38.42 38.43
C ALA A 84 -16.81 -37.26 38.35
N GLU A 85 -18.07 -37.51 38.69
CA GLU A 85 -19.13 -36.50 38.72
C GLU A 85 -18.91 -35.47 39.83
N ARG A 86 -18.52 -35.94 41.03
CA ARG A 86 -18.17 -35.07 42.15
C ARG A 86 -16.91 -34.26 41.84
N TRP A 87 -15.92 -34.89 41.24
CA TRP A 87 -14.72 -34.21 40.76
C TRP A 87 -15.03 -33.13 39.72
N ARG A 88 -15.94 -33.38 38.75
CA ARG A 88 -16.41 -32.37 37.80
C ARG A 88 -17.06 -31.18 38.51
N GLY A 89 -17.88 -31.42 39.53
CA GLY A 89 -18.56 -30.37 40.29
C GLY A 89 -17.60 -29.52 41.13
N GLU A 90 -16.69 -30.16 41.87
CA GLU A 90 -15.78 -29.47 42.79
C GLU A 90 -14.53 -28.89 42.09
N ARG A 91 -14.10 -29.48 40.96
CA ARG A 91 -12.88 -29.11 40.22
C ARG A 91 -13.15 -29.01 38.70
N PRO A 92 -14.05 -28.13 38.25
CA PRO A 92 -14.49 -28.09 36.86
C PRO A 92 -13.35 -27.78 35.87
N ALA A 93 -12.38 -26.95 36.25
CA ALA A 93 -11.24 -26.61 35.40
C ALA A 93 -10.28 -27.79 35.16
N ASP A 94 -10.01 -28.59 36.20
CA ASP A 94 -9.13 -29.76 36.11
C ASP A 94 -9.79 -30.89 35.33
N PHE A 95 -11.10 -31.10 35.56
CA PHE A 95 -11.92 -32.00 34.75
C PHE A 95 -11.90 -31.57 33.28
N ALA A 96 -12.11 -30.27 33.00
CA ALA A 96 -12.12 -29.74 31.65
C ALA A 96 -10.80 -29.88 30.91
N ARG A 97 -9.69 -29.65 31.63
CA ARG A 97 -8.34 -29.83 31.10
C ARG A 97 -8.09 -31.30 30.76
N THR A 98 -8.48 -32.22 31.65
CA THR A 98 -8.28 -33.66 31.46
C THR A 98 -9.14 -34.21 30.33
N CYS A 99 -10.42 -33.84 30.27
CA CYS A 99 -11.32 -34.25 29.20
C CYS A 99 -10.83 -33.78 27.82
N ARG A 100 -10.34 -32.54 27.71
CA ARG A 100 -9.71 -32.04 26.47
C ARG A 100 -8.44 -32.81 26.10
N ALA A 101 -7.61 -33.17 27.09
CA ALA A 101 -6.41 -33.95 26.85
C ALA A 101 -6.76 -35.36 26.35
N LEU A 102 -7.78 -36.00 26.93
CA LEU A 102 -8.28 -37.30 26.50
C LEU A 102 -8.81 -37.27 25.06
N ILE A 103 -9.70 -36.31 24.76
CA ILE A 103 -10.23 -36.13 23.39
C ILE A 103 -9.10 -35.90 22.39
N GLY A 104 -8.11 -35.06 22.74
CA GLY A 104 -6.97 -34.79 21.87
C GLY A 104 -6.03 -36.00 21.70
N ALA A 105 -5.93 -36.88 22.70
CA ALA A 105 -5.17 -38.12 22.60
C ALA A 105 -5.86 -39.13 21.67
N GLU A 106 -7.18 -39.28 21.78
CA GLU A 106 -7.95 -40.17 20.91
C GLU A 106 -7.99 -39.70 19.46
N GLN A 107 -8.06 -38.38 19.22
CA GLN A 107 -7.99 -37.82 17.86
C GLN A 107 -6.62 -38.00 17.18
N ARG A 108 -5.56 -38.24 17.95
CA ARG A 108 -4.20 -38.45 17.42
C ARG A 108 -3.90 -39.90 17.09
N VAL A 109 -4.67 -40.85 17.62
CA VAL A 109 -4.63 -42.22 17.13
C VAL A 109 -5.37 -42.18 15.80
N PRO A 110 -4.69 -42.36 14.65
CA PRO A 110 -5.38 -42.38 13.37
C PRO A 110 -6.21 -43.66 13.38
N SER A 111 -7.49 -43.55 13.75
CA SER A 111 -8.47 -44.55 13.38
C SER A 111 -8.43 -44.57 11.85
N GLY A 112 -7.95 -45.67 11.29
CA GLY A 112 -7.78 -45.87 9.85
C GLY A 112 -9.11 -45.92 9.10
N GLY A 113 -9.86 -44.82 9.15
CA GLY A 113 -11.15 -44.62 8.52
C GLY A 113 -11.16 -43.25 7.87
N GLY A 114 -11.17 -43.24 6.53
CA GLY A 114 -11.04 -42.09 5.63
C GLY A 114 -11.64 -40.78 6.14
N SER A 115 -10.82 -39.96 6.81
CA SER A 115 -11.09 -38.54 6.94
C SER A 115 -10.88 -37.93 5.57
N SER A 116 -11.97 -37.56 4.91
CA SER A 116 -11.96 -36.95 3.58
C SER A 116 -10.92 -35.79 3.55
N PRO A 117 -9.93 -35.82 2.64
CA PRO A 117 -8.80 -34.87 2.60
C PRO A 117 -9.19 -33.39 2.40
N TRP A 118 -10.48 -33.12 2.28
CA TRP A 118 -11.06 -31.82 1.96
C TRP A 118 -11.31 -30.93 3.20
N SER A 119 -11.35 -31.48 4.42
CA SER A 119 -11.65 -30.68 5.63
C SER A 119 -10.45 -29.88 6.17
N GLY A 120 -9.22 -30.24 5.77
CA GLY A 120 -8.00 -29.48 6.10
C GLY A 120 -7.55 -28.48 5.02
N PHE A 121 -8.12 -28.55 3.82
CA PHE A 121 -7.68 -27.76 2.66
C PHE A 121 -8.22 -26.33 2.65
N THR A 122 -9.35 -26.08 3.31
CA THR A 122 -10.06 -24.79 3.26
C THR A 122 -9.28 -23.60 3.85
N PRO A 123 -8.60 -23.67 5.02
CA PRO A 123 -7.85 -22.52 5.53
C PRO A 123 -6.56 -22.23 4.75
N ALA A 124 -5.88 -23.27 4.25
CA ALA A 124 -4.65 -23.10 3.47
C ALA A 124 -4.93 -22.48 2.09
N LEU A 125 -6.02 -22.90 1.43
CA LEU A 125 -6.46 -22.34 0.16
C LEU A 125 -6.84 -20.86 0.31
N LEU A 126 -7.56 -20.49 1.38
CA LEU A 126 -7.91 -19.10 1.65
C LEU A 126 -6.67 -18.21 1.85
N LEU A 127 -5.68 -18.70 2.60
CA LEU A 127 -4.41 -17.98 2.76
C LEU A 127 -3.68 -17.82 1.42
N ALA A 128 -3.60 -18.86 0.61
CA ALA A 128 -2.96 -18.80 -0.71
C ALA A 128 -3.65 -17.79 -1.64
N VAL A 129 -4.99 -17.77 -1.67
CA VAL A 129 -5.77 -16.81 -2.46
C VAL A 129 -5.56 -15.37 -1.96
N VAL A 130 -5.58 -15.15 -0.64
CA VAL A 130 -5.33 -13.82 -0.05
C VAL A 130 -3.90 -13.34 -0.37
N SER A 131 -2.90 -14.22 -0.25
CA SER A 131 -1.50 -13.91 -0.59
C SER A 131 -1.33 -13.60 -2.07
N ALA A 132 -1.95 -14.37 -2.97
CA ALA A 132 -1.91 -14.12 -4.41
C ALA A 132 -2.58 -12.79 -4.78
N ALA A 133 -3.73 -12.47 -4.16
CA ALA A 133 -4.43 -11.20 -4.37
C ALA A 133 -3.60 -10.00 -3.89
N LEU A 134 -2.98 -10.11 -2.72
CA LEU A 134 -2.05 -9.11 -2.19
C LEU A 134 -0.82 -8.94 -3.10
N ALA A 135 -0.18 -10.04 -3.52
CA ALA A 135 0.97 -10.00 -4.42
C ALA A 135 0.63 -9.35 -5.77
N ALA A 136 -0.52 -9.70 -6.36
CA ALA A 136 -1.01 -9.10 -7.59
C ALA A 136 -1.29 -7.59 -7.42
N TRP A 137 -1.88 -7.21 -6.29
CA TRP A 137 -2.12 -5.80 -5.95
C TRP A 137 -0.81 -5.02 -5.83
N PHE A 138 0.16 -5.54 -5.07
CA PHE A 138 1.47 -4.90 -4.89
C PHE A 138 2.24 -4.81 -6.20
N SER A 139 2.20 -5.85 -7.04
CA SER A 139 2.86 -5.88 -8.36
C SER A 139 2.26 -4.85 -9.32
N ARG A 140 0.92 -4.70 -9.34
CA ARG A 140 0.28 -3.63 -10.13
C ARG A 140 0.66 -2.25 -9.62
N ARG A 141 0.75 -2.07 -8.30
CA ARG A 141 1.11 -0.79 -7.69
C ARG A 141 2.57 -0.41 -7.97
N SER A 142 3.49 -1.36 -7.90
CA SER A 142 4.91 -1.12 -8.19
C SER A 142 5.13 -0.84 -9.68
N ALA A 143 4.45 -1.55 -10.58
CA ALA A 143 4.50 -1.30 -12.02
C ALA A 143 4.04 0.12 -12.38
N VAL A 144 2.91 0.57 -11.81
CA VAL A 144 2.40 1.93 -12.02
C VAL A 144 3.33 3.00 -11.42
N ALA A 145 3.95 2.72 -10.27
CA ALA A 145 4.92 3.64 -9.68
C ALA A 145 6.20 3.76 -10.53
N GLY A 146 6.67 2.64 -11.10
CA GLY A 146 7.81 2.62 -12.02
C GLY A 146 7.55 3.43 -13.28
N ALA A 147 6.41 3.22 -13.94
CA ALA A 147 6.03 3.96 -15.14
C ALA A 147 6.00 5.47 -14.90
N ARG A 148 5.40 5.93 -13.80
CA ARG A 148 5.36 7.35 -13.44
C ARG A 148 6.73 7.97 -13.20
N ARG A 149 7.67 7.21 -12.62
CA ARG A 149 9.04 7.68 -12.41
C ARG A 149 9.75 7.88 -13.75
N VAL A 150 9.60 6.95 -14.68
CA VAL A 150 10.17 7.04 -16.03
C VAL A 150 9.59 8.24 -16.77
N GLU A 151 8.25 8.37 -16.81
CA GLU A 151 7.58 9.52 -17.46
C GLU A 151 8.01 10.88 -16.88
N ALA A 152 8.19 10.96 -15.55
CA ALA A 152 8.68 12.16 -14.88
C ALA A 152 10.13 12.49 -15.27
N GLU A 153 11.02 11.50 -15.35
CA GLU A 153 12.39 11.71 -15.80
C GLU A 153 12.47 12.11 -17.27
N GLU A 154 11.66 11.49 -18.12
CA GLU A 154 11.53 11.87 -19.53
C GLU A 154 11.08 13.33 -19.67
N LEU A 155 10.10 13.76 -18.88
CA LEU A 155 9.63 15.15 -18.91
C LEU A 155 10.76 16.13 -18.50
N ARG A 156 11.52 15.81 -17.43
CA ARG A 156 12.69 16.60 -17.02
C ARG A 156 13.78 16.62 -18.10
N ALA A 157 14.05 15.47 -18.72
CA ALA A 157 15.03 15.36 -19.79
C ALA A 157 14.66 16.21 -21.01
N ALA A 158 13.38 16.22 -21.43
CA ALA A 158 12.91 17.07 -22.52
C ALA A 158 13.06 18.57 -22.22
N ALA A 159 12.73 19.00 -21.00
CA ALA A 159 12.91 20.40 -20.60
C ALA A 159 14.38 20.83 -20.62
N ARG A 160 15.28 19.98 -20.11
CA ARG A 160 16.73 20.23 -20.16
C ARG A 160 17.25 20.27 -21.60
N ALA A 161 16.82 19.34 -22.45
CA ALA A 161 17.22 19.29 -23.85
C ALA A 161 16.77 20.56 -24.60
N TYR A 162 15.54 21.03 -24.35
CA TYR A 162 15.06 22.29 -24.89
C TYR A 162 15.89 23.49 -24.42
N ARG A 163 16.17 23.60 -23.10
CA ARG A 163 17.03 24.66 -22.56
C ARG A 163 18.40 24.68 -23.22
N VAL A 164 19.07 23.52 -23.32
CA VAL A 164 20.41 23.41 -23.92
C VAL A 164 20.39 23.83 -25.39
N ALA A 165 19.36 23.44 -26.16
CA ALA A 165 19.22 23.83 -27.56
C ALA A 165 19.06 25.36 -27.69
N VAL A 166 18.21 25.98 -26.87
CA VAL A 166 18.04 27.45 -26.88
C VAL A 166 19.30 28.17 -26.44
N GLU A 167 20.00 27.70 -25.39
CA GLU A 167 21.27 28.30 -24.95
C GLU A 167 22.37 28.18 -26.00
N ARG A 168 22.40 27.09 -26.77
CA ARG A 168 23.31 26.95 -27.91
C ARG A 168 22.97 27.96 -29.01
N LEU A 169 21.69 28.07 -29.38
CA LEU A 169 21.22 29.06 -30.36
C LEU A 169 21.57 30.49 -29.93
N LEU A 170 21.33 30.85 -28.66
CA LEU A 170 21.66 32.19 -28.14
C LEU A 170 23.17 32.48 -28.21
N ARG A 171 24.02 31.50 -27.89
CA ARG A 171 25.49 31.67 -28.02
C ARG A 171 25.91 31.85 -29.46
N GLU A 172 25.33 31.08 -30.39
CA GLU A 172 25.60 31.23 -31.83
C GLU A 172 25.15 32.61 -32.35
N LEU A 173 23.99 33.10 -31.89
CA LEU A 173 23.48 34.43 -32.23
C LEU A 173 24.35 35.57 -31.67
N GLU A 174 24.89 35.42 -30.46
CA GLU A 174 25.79 36.38 -29.81
C GLU A 174 27.17 36.45 -30.50
N GLN A 175 27.68 35.33 -31.02
CA GLN A 175 29.01 35.25 -31.64
C GLN A 175 29.02 35.57 -33.14
N ARG A 176 27.88 35.45 -33.83
CA ARG A 176 27.84 35.56 -35.30
C ARG A 176 27.93 36.98 -35.83
N ARG A 177 28.60 37.09 -36.99
CA ARG A 177 28.55 38.29 -37.84
C ARG A 177 27.18 38.42 -38.53
N PRO A 178 26.72 39.64 -38.83
CA PRO A 178 25.46 39.87 -39.54
C PRO A 178 25.41 39.13 -40.89
N GLY A 179 24.27 38.49 -41.21
CA GLY A 179 23.99 37.99 -42.57
C GLY A 179 23.72 36.48 -42.73
N VAL A 180 24.01 35.63 -41.73
CA VAL A 180 23.69 34.19 -41.78
C VAL A 180 22.81 33.81 -40.58
N ALA A 181 21.55 33.49 -40.83
CA ALA A 181 20.63 33.01 -39.80
C ALA A 181 21.10 31.65 -39.26
N PRO A 182 21.18 31.44 -37.94
CA PRO A 182 21.43 30.11 -37.37
C PRO A 182 20.23 29.21 -37.61
N ASP A 183 20.51 27.90 -37.62
CA ASP A 183 19.47 26.89 -37.77
C ASP A 183 18.64 26.81 -36.48
N GLU A 184 17.32 27.00 -36.62
CA GLU A 184 16.36 26.89 -35.51
C GLU A 184 15.73 25.50 -35.42
N GLY A 185 16.03 24.58 -36.35
CA GLY A 185 15.41 23.27 -36.46
C GLY A 185 15.47 22.49 -35.15
N GLU A 186 16.65 22.38 -34.54
CA GLU A 186 16.79 21.64 -33.28
C GLU A 186 15.99 22.28 -32.13
N VAL A 187 15.94 23.62 -32.05
CA VAL A 187 15.15 24.30 -31.02
C VAL A 187 13.65 24.04 -31.22
N GLN A 188 13.19 24.10 -32.47
CA GLN A 188 11.81 23.83 -32.84
C GLN A 188 11.42 22.39 -32.50
N ASP A 189 12.27 21.41 -32.82
CA ASP A 189 12.03 19.99 -32.55
C ASP A 189 11.95 19.72 -31.03
N ARG A 190 12.90 20.26 -30.26
CA ARG A 190 12.88 20.11 -28.79
C ARG A 190 11.69 20.81 -28.14
N ARG A 191 11.26 21.96 -28.68
CA ARG A 191 10.03 22.64 -28.21
C ARG A 191 8.81 21.75 -28.43
N LEU A 192 8.67 21.17 -29.63
CA LEU A 192 7.54 20.31 -29.97
C LEU A 192 7.55 19.01 -29.15
N GLU A 193 8.72 18.42 -28.91
CA GLU A 193 8.88 17.26 -28.03
C GLU A 193 8.36 17.57 -26.61
N LEU A 194 8.84 18.66 -26.01
CA LEU A 194 8.41 19.09 -24.68
C LEU A 194 6.91 19.41 -24.62
N ALA A 195 6.39 20.16 -25.60
CA ALA A 195 4.97 20.49 -25.68
C ALA A 195 4.09 19.23 -25.83
N THR A 196 4.57 18.21 -26.55
CA THR A 196 3.87 16.93 -26.69
C THR A 196 3.82 16.17 -25.37
N ARG A 197 4.94 16.09 -24.63
CA ARG A 197 4.97 15.47 -23.30
C ARG A 197 4.06 16.21 -22.30
N LEU A 198 4.09 17.54 -22.28
CA LEU A 198 3.21 18.34 -21.43
C LEU A 198 1.72 18.13 -21.74
N ARG A 199 1.36 18.02 -23.04
CA ARG A 199 -0.01 17.68 -23.46
C ARG A 199 -0.43 16.28 -23.01
N ALA A 200 0.46 15.29 -23.11
CA ALA A 200 0.20 13.94 -22.61
C ALA A 200 -0.07 13.93 -21.10
N VAL A 201 0.76 14.64 -20.32
CA VAL A 201 0.56 14.80 -18.87
C VAL A 201 -0.76 15.54 -18.56
N ALA A 202 -1.08 16.61 -19.29
CA ALA A 202 -2.35 17.32 -19.14
C ALA A 202 -3.59 16.47 -19.43
N ALA A 203 -3.48 15.53 -20.39
CA ALA A 203 -4.54 14.59 -20.74
C ALA A 203 -4.73 13.52 -19.67
N ALA A 204 -3.63 12.96 -19.15
CA ALA A 204 -3.64 11.98 -18.06
C ALA A 204 -4.10 12.59 -16.72
N HIS A 205 -3.75 13.85 -16.46
CA HIS A 205 -4.01 14.55 -15.21
C HIS A 205 -4.91 15.79 -15.42
N ARG A 206 -6.14 15.58 -15.88
CA ARG A 206 -7.05 16.68 -16.28
C ARG A 206 -7.27 17.78 -15.23
N ARG A 207 -7.13 17.46 -13.94
CA ARG A 207 -7.29 18.41 -12.83
C ARG A 207 -6.05 19.24 -12.53
N TRP A 208 -4.93 19.00 -13.21
CA TRP A 208 -3.69 19.76 -13.04
C TRP A 208 -3.62 20.83 -14.14
N PRO A 209 -3.83 22.12 -13.83
CA PRO A 209 -3.81 23.18 -14.84
C PRO A 209 -2.38 23.48 -15.31
N LEU A 210 -1.37 23.24 -14.46
CA LEU A 210 0.01 23.65 -14.70
C LEU A 210 0.63 23.10 -16.00
N PRO A 211 0.49 21.81 -16.37
CA PRO A 211 1.03 21.32 -17.63
C PRO A 211 0.46 22.00 -18.88
N ARG A 212 -0.82 22.43 -18.85
CA ARG A 212 -1.41 23.20 -19.96
C ARG A 212 -0.85 24.61 -20.00
N ALA A 213 -0.78 25.28 -18.86
CA ALA A 213 -0.21 26.61 -18.76
C ALA A 213 1.25 26.64 -19.24
N LEU A 214 2.05 25.64 -18.89
CA LEU A 214 3.41 25.47 -19.40
C LEU A 214 3.46 25.29 -20.91
N GLY A 215 2.55 24.49 -21.47
CA GLY A 215 2.40 24.34 -22.92
C GLY A 215 2.11 25.68 -23.61
N GLU A 216 1.18 26.47 -23.07
CA GLU A 216 0.87 27.81 -23.59
C GLU A 216 2.08 28.77 -23.46
N THR A 217 2.86 28.67 -22.38
CA THR A 217 4.08 29.46 -22.19
C THR A 217 5.13 29.16 -23.25
N LEU A 218 5.22 27.91 -23.73
CA LEU A 218 6.13 27.55 -24.83
C LEU A 218 5.75 28.22 -26.16
N ASP A 219 4.49 28.59 -26.35
CA ASP A 219 4.02 29.25 -27.57
C ASP A 219 4.09 30.78 -27.48
N ARG A 220 4.32 31.33 -26.27
CA ARG A 220 4.38 32.78 -26.01
C ARG A 220 5.81 33.29 -25.92
N GLU A 221 5.97 34.61 -26.03
CA GLU A 221 7.26 35.25 -25.76
C GLU A 221 7.68 35.10 -24.28
N PRO A 222 8.99 34.98 -23.98
CA PRO A 222 10.11 34.98 -24.92
C PRO A 222 10.41 33.60 -25.56
N LEU A 223 9.72 32.54 -25.17
CA LEU A 223 10.09 31.14 -25.50
C LEU A 223 9.49 30.59 -26.80
N GLY A 224 8.62 31.33 -27.47
CA GLY A 224 7.90 30.93 -28.68
C GLY A 224 8.78 30.60 -29.90
N ALA A 225 8.12 30.34 -31.03
CA ALA A 225 8.81 30.16 -32.32
C ALA A 225 9.58 31.41 -32.79
N GLY A 226 10.53 31.23 -33.70
CA GLY A 226 11.23 32.35 -34.36
C GLY A 226 12.11 33.17 -33.42
N LEU A 227 12.96 32.53 -32.62
CA LEU A 227 13.89 33.21 -31.72
C LEU A 227 14.95 34.01 -32.50
N ALA A 228 15.52 33.44 -33.56
CA ALA A 228 16.51 34.04 -34.45
C ALA A 228 15.91 35.20 -35.27
N ALA A 229 14.67 35.06 -35.74
CA ALA A 229 13.96 36.15 -36.41
C ALA A 229 13.79 37.35 -35.46
N ARG A 230 13.36 37.08 -34.22
CA ARG A 230 13.19 38.09 -33.18
C ARG A 230 14.51 38.69 -32.69
N TRP A 231 15.59 37.91 -32.66
CA TRP A 231 16.93 38.44 -32.40
C TRP A 231 17.36 39.44 -33.47
N THR A 232 17.17 39.08 -34.73
CA THR A 232 17.53 39.92 -35.89
C THR A 232 16.73 41.21 -35.92
N ALA A 233 15.43 41.14 -35.60
CA ALA A 233 14.53 42.28 -35.53
C ALA A 233 14.88 43.28 -34.42
N ARG A 234 15.62 42.86 -33.38
CA ARG A 234 15.98 43.72 -32.26
C ARG A 234 17.21 44.60 -32.55
N PRO A 235 17.19 45.88 -32.11
CA PRO A 235 18.36 46.74 -32.11
C PRO A 235 19.53 46.10 -31.35
N PRO A 236 20.79 46.30 -31.78
CA PRO A 236 21.96 45.73 -31.12
C PRO A 236 22.04 46.01 -29.61
N GLN A 237 21.58 47.18 -29.15
CA GLN A 237 21.62 47.55 -27.72
C GLN A 237 20.64 46.73 -26.85
N GLU A 238 19.56 46.19 -27.41
CA GLU A 238 18.52 45.46 -26.65
C GLU A 238 18.77 43.95 -26.59
N ARG A 239 19.66 43.43 -27.45
CA ARG A 239 19.89 41.99 -27.64
C ARG A 239 20.38 41.28 -26.38
N SER A 240 21.30 41.90 -25.63
CA SER A 240 21.84 41.33 -24.39
C SER A 240 20.76 41.22 -23.30
N GLY A 241 19.92 42.26 -23.16
CA GLY A 241 18.78 42.26 -22.23
C GLY A 241 17.77 41.18 -22.57
N TRP A 242 17.41 41.05 -23.85
CA TRP A 242 16.50 39.99 -24.30
C TRP A 242 17.07 38.57 -24.10
N ALA A 243 18.37 38.37 -24.36
CA ALA A 243 19.00 37.07 -24.12
C ALA A 243 18.98 36.70 -22.62
N ALA A 244 19.24 37.67 -21.74
CA ALA A 244 19.15 37.48 -20.29
C ALA A 244 17.71 37.15 -19.85
N GLU A 245 16.71 37.86 -20.38
CA GLU A 245 15.30 37.58 -20.13
C GLU A 245 14.91 36.17 -20.58
N THR A 246 15.32 35.77 -21.78
CA THR A 246 15.07 34.44 -22.35
C THR A 246 15.68 33.34 -21.48
N ARG A 247 16.93 33.50 -21.03
CA ARG A 247 17.58 32.58 -20.08
C ARG A 247 16.83 32.49 -18.76
N GLY A 248 16.38 33.63 -18.22
CA GLY A 248 15.56 33.67 -17.01
C GLY A 248 14.22 32.95 -17.17
N ALA A 249 13.57 33.09 -18.32
CA ALA A 249 12.33 32.40 -18.65
C ALA A 249 12.54 30.88 -18.80
N LEU A 250 13.64 30.45 -19.42
CA LEU A 250 14.00 29.03 -19.52
C LEU A 250 14.24 28.39 -18.14
N GLY A 251 14.94 29.09 -17.25
CA GLY A 251 15.18 28.61 -15.89
C GLY A 251 13.87 28.43 -15.10
N ARG A 252 12.92 29.37 -15.25
CA ARG A 252 11.58 29.24 -14.65
C ARG A 252 10.79 28.07 -15.25
N LEU A 253 10.78 27.95 -16.59
CA LEU A 253 10.12 26.85 -17.29
C LEU A 253 10.63 25.49 -16.79
N GLU A 254 11.95 25.30 -16.71
CA GLU A 254 12.55 24.05 -16.24
C GLU A 254 12.18 23.75 -14.78
N ALA A 255 12.22 24.75 -13.90
CA ALA A 255 11.84 24.59 -12.50
C ALA A 255 10.36 24.19 -12.34
N GLU A 256 9.46 24.81 -13.10
CA GLU A 256 8.03 24.47 -13.09
C GLU A 256 7.76 23.08 -13.71
N VAL A 257 8.49 22.71 -14.76
CA VAL A 257 8.42 21.34 -15.32
C VAL A 257 8.96 20.31 -14.30
N ALA A 258 10.05 20.62 -13.60
CA ALA A 258 10.58 19.77 -12.54
C ALA A 258 9.58 19.59 -11.39
N GLN A 259 8.84 20.65 -11.04
CA GLN A 259 7.73 20.58 -10.10
C GLN A 259 6.64 19.63 -10.61
N VAL A 260 6.20 19.75 -11.86
CA VAL A 260 5.23 18.81 -12.48
C VAL A 260 5.72 17.36 -12.36
N ALA A 261 6.97 17.11 -12.71
CA ALA A 261 7.58 15.79 -12.65
C ALA A 261 7.64 15.23 -11.21
N GLU A 262 7.90 16.07 -10.21
CA GLU A 262 7.87 15.68 -8.80
C GLU A 262 6.45 15.30 -8.36
N VAL A 263 5.43 16.06 -8.76
CA VAL A 263 4.01 15.74 -8.52
C VAL A 263 3.64 14.37 -9.09
N MET A 264 4.14 14.05 -10.29
CA MET A 264 3.87 12.77 -10.96
C MET A 264 4.45 11.59 -10.18
N GLN A 265 5.64 11.76 -9.59
CA GLN A 265 6.28 10.75 -8.75
C GLN A 265 5.54 10.57 -7.42
N GLU A 266 5.04 11.66 -6.83
CA GLU A 266 4.40 11.65 -5.50
C GLU A 266 3.01 12.31 -5.45
N PRO A 267 1.99 11.72 -6.09
CA PRO A 267 0.66 12.32 -6.19
C PRO A 267 -0.09 12.46 -4.86
N GLY A 268 0.45 11.91 -3.76
CA GLY A 268 -0.08 12.04 -2.40
C GLY A 268 0.21 13.38 -1.71
N LEU A 269 1.30 14.07 -2.09
CA LEU A 269 1.75 15.26 -1.37
C LEU A 269 1.00 16.55 -1.75
N PHE A 270 0.30 16.57 -2.88
CA PHE A 270 -0.35 17.80 -3.38
C PHE A 270 -1.64 18.22 -2.66
N ARG A 271 -2.09 17.46 -1.65
CA ARG A 271 -3.27 17.83 -0.87
C ARG A 271 -3.00 18.89 0.21
N THR A 272 -1.73 19.19 0.54
CA THR A 272 -1.41 20.06 1.68
C THR A 272 -0.80 21.42 1.30
N ARG A 273 -0.32 21.62 0.07
CA ARG A 273 0.13 22.94 -0.42
C ARG A 273 -0.91 23.63 -1.30
N THR A 274 -2.12 23.83 -0.78
CA THR A 274 -2.99 24.89 -1.33
C THR A 274 -2.50 26.20 -0.76
N SER A 275 -1.81 26.97 -1.62
CA SER A 275 -1.55 28.41 -1.55
C SER A 275 -2.14 29.13 -0.32
N ALA A 276 -1.38 29.20 0.78
CA ALA A 276 -1.48 30.34 1.67
C ALA A 276 -1.12 31.58 0.82
N GLY A 277 -2.00 32.57 0.84
CA GLY A 277 -2.17 33.54 -0.23
C GLY A 277 -0.91 34.33 -0.57
N ARG A 278 -0.66 34.44 -1.88
CA ARG A 278 0.05 35.58 -2.46
C ARG A 278 -1.04 36.61 -2.78
N ARG A 279 -1.32 37.50 -1.83
CA ARG A 279 -2.01 38.77 -2.06
C ARG A 279 -0.98 39.81 -2.47
#